data_AF-A0A7I8CMI5-F1
#
_entry.id   AF-A0A7I8CMI5-F1
#
_cell.length_a   1.000
_cell.length_b   1.000
_cell.length_c   1.000
_cell.angle_alpha   90.00
_cell.angle_beta   90.00
_cell.angle_gamma   90.00
#
_symmetry.space_group_name_H-M   'P 1'
#
loop_
_entity.id
_entity.type
_entity.pdbx_description
1 polymer ?
#
loop_
_entity_poly.entity_id
_entity_poly.type
_entity_poly.pdbx_seq_one_letter_code
_entity_poly.pdbx_strand_id
1 'polypeptide(L)' 'MFAALESAERYVSDEPYMAGMTFSIADIAAFTITQSVMSQLPWAQLPNLRRWYAQVEARPALARGLTVFDPR' A
#
# COMPACT_ATOMS: atom_id res chain seq x y z
N MET A 1 -6.71 -15.37 3.03
CA MET A 1 -6.61 -13.90 3.13
C MET A 1 -5.26 -13.40 2.61
N PHE A 2 -4.11 -13.98 2.99
CA PHE A 2 -2.79 -13.54 2.54
C PHE A 2 -2.47 -13.76 1.05
N ALA A 3 -3.07 -14.76 0.39
CA ALA A 3 -2.84 -15.03 -1.03
C ALA A 3 -3.12 -13.84 -1.98
N ALA A 4 -4.04 -12.94 -1.61
CA ALA A 4 -4.31 -11.72 -2.38
C ALA A 4 -3.19 -10.67 -2.22
N LEU A 5 -2.60 -10.56 -1.02
CA LEU A 5 -1.48 -9.66 -0.74
C LEU A 5 -0.17 -10.19 -1.32
N GLU A 6 0.02 -11.50 -1.31
CA GLU A 6 1.11 -12.16 -2.06
C GLU A 6 0.97 -11.93 -3.57
N SER A 7 -0.25 -11.84 -4.10
CA SER A 7 -0.44 -11.45 -5.51
C SER A 7 -0.12 -9.98 -5.77
N ALA A 8 -0.36 -9.10 -4.78
CA ALA A 8 -0.06 -7.68 -4.89
C ALA A 8 1.45 -7.40 -5.04
N GLU A 9 2.32 -8.24 -4.46
CA GLU A 9 3.77 -8.20 -4.68
C GLU A 9 4.13 -8.19 -6.17
N ARG A 10 3.40 -8.96 -7.00
CA ARG A 10 3.64 -9.04 -8.45
C ARG A 10 3.18 -7.78 -9.17
N TYR A 11 2.08 -7.15 -8.75
CA TYR A 11 1.56 -5.95 -9.41
C TYR A 11 2.50 -4.75 -9.34
N VAL A 12 3.33 -4.70 -8.30
CA VAL A 12 4.31 -3.61 -8.09
C VAL A 12 5.76 -4.07 -8.27
N SER A 13 5.97 -5.19 -8.94
CA SER A 13 7.32 -5.69 -9.26
C SER A 13 8.00 -4.85 -10.34
N ASP A 14 7.31 -4.67 -11.47
CA ASP A 14 7.81 -3.88 -12.61
C ASP A 14 7.27 -2.44 -12.60
N GLU A 15 6.14 -2.21 -11.93
CA GLU A 15 5.38 -0.96 -11.98
C GLU A 15 5.41 -0.21 -10.63
N PRO A 16 5.36 1.13 -10.63
CA PRO A 16 5.43 1.91 -9.41
C PRO A 16 4.14 1.88 -8.58
N TYR A 17 2.99 1.52 -9.17
CA TYR A 17 1.67 1.52 -8.52
C TYR A 17 0.85 0.27 -8.87
N MET A 18 -0.19 0.01 -8.09
CA MET A 18 -1.01 -1.22 -8.17
C MET A 18 -1.67 -1.45 -9.54
N ALA A 19 -1.89 -0.38 -10.31
CA ALA A 19 -2.52 -0.43 -11.63
C ALA A 19 -1.60 0.12 -12.74
N GLY A 20 -0.28 0.10 -12.54
CA GLY A 20 0.72 0.53 -13.53
C GLY A 20 1.45 1.82 -13.14
N MET A 21 1.73 2.67 -14.14
CA MET A 21 2.58 3.85 -13.96
C MET A 21 1.95 5.01 -13.17
N THR A 22 0.62 4.99 -12.95
CA THR A 22 -0.11 6.12 -12.38
C THR A 22 -0.82 5.75 -11.09
N PHE A 23 -0.59 6.55 -10.03
CA PHE A 23 -1.30 6.42 -8.76
C PHE A 23 -2.81 6.55 -8.97
N SER A 24 -3.57 5.61 -8.42
CA SER A 24 -5.02 5.52 -8.64
C SER A 24 -5.79 5.12 -7.37
N ILE A 25 -7.10 4.96 -7.50
CA ILE A 25 -7.94 4.42 -6.43
C ILE A 25 -7.53 3.00 -6.01
N ALA A 26 -6.87 2.24 -6.89
CA ALA A 26 -6.36 0.91 -6.56
C ALA A 26 -5.30 0.99 -5.46
N ASP A 27 -4.41 1.99 -5.51
CA ASP A 27 -3.39 2.19 -4.48
C ASP A 27 -4.00 2.63 -3.15
N ILE A 28 -5.02 3.48 -3.17
CA ILE A 28 -5.72 3.92 -1.97
C ILE A 28 -6.38 2.73 -1.26
N ALA A 29 -7.09 1.89 -2.02
CA ALA A 29 -7.74 0.70 -1.50
C ALA A 29 -6.71 -0.31 -0.97
N ALA A 30 -5.68 -0.63 -1.77
CA ALA A 30 -4.64 -1.56 -1.39
C ALA A 30 -3.87 -1.07 -0.15
N PHE A 31 -3.62 0.24 -0.02
CA PHE A 31 -2.86 0.80 1.10
C PHE A 31 -3.64 0.62 2.39
N THR A 32 -4.93 0.95 2.38
CA THR A 32 -5.81 0.81 3.55
C THR A 32 -5.91 -0.65 3.99
N ILE A 33 -6.07 -1.58 3.04
CA ILE A 33 -6.09 -3.02 3.32
C ILE A 33 -4.75 -3.46 3.92
N THR A 34 -3.63 -3.12 3.28
CA THR A 34 -2.27 -3.47 3.72
C THR A 34 -1.99 -2.94 5.13
N GLN A 35 -2.34 -1.68 5.40
CA GLN A 35 -2.17 -1.06 6.71
C GLN A 35 -2.95 -1.80 7.81
N SER A 36 -4.19 -2.24 7.54
CA SER A 36 -5.01 -2.97 8.52
C SER A 36 -4.45 -4.33 8.93
N VAL A 37 -3.57 -4.94 8.12
CA VAL A 37 -2.97 -6.26 8.38
C VAL A 37 -1.44 -6.24 8.43
N MET A 38 -0.84 -5.05 8.48
CA MET A 38 0.61 -4.87 8.28
C MET A 38 1.48 -5.65 9.27
N SER A 39 1.00 -5.89 10.49
CA SER A 39 1.71 -6.64 11.53
C SER A 39 1.80 -8.14 11.25
N GLN A 40 0.98 -8.65 10.34
CA GLN A 40 0.91 -10.08 10.01
C GLN A 40 1.57 -10.41 8.66
N LEU A 41 2.03 -9.39 7.92
CA LEU A 41 2.62 -9.59 6.60
C LEU A 41 4.08 -10.10 6.71
N PRO A 42 4.47 -11.10 5.90
CA PRO A 42 5.85 -11.58 5.84
C PRO A 42 6.71 -10.63 5.00
N TRP A 43 6.98 -9.41 5.51
CA TRP A 43 7.68 -8.34 4.77
C TRP A 43 9.02 -8.73 4.17
N ALA A 44 9.72 -9.71 4.75
CA ALA A 44 10.97 -10.24 4.20
C ALA A 44 10.78 -10.94 2.84
N GLN A 45 9.58 -11.42 2.55
CA GLN A 45 9.21 -12.10 1.30
C GLN A 45 8.47 -11.18 0.32
N LEU A 46 8.19 -9.93 0.73
CA LEU A 46 7.38 -8.96 -0.03
C LEU A 46 8.15 -7.64 -0.26
N PRO A 47 9.35 -7.69 -0.88
CA PRO A 47 10.19 -6.50 -1.04
C PRO A 47 9.56 -5.42 -1.92
N ASN A 48 8.85 -5.79 -2.99
CA ASN A 48 8.23 -4.82 -3.90
C ASN A 48 7.00 -4.17 -3.26
N LEU A 49 6.18 -4.96 -2.57
CA LEU A 49 5.07 -4.43 -1.79
C LEU A 49 5.56 -3.51 -0.68
N ARG A 50 6.68 -3.84 -0.01
CA ARG A 50 7.30 -2.96 0.99
C ARG A 50 7.76 -1.64 0.38
N ARG A 51 8.41 -1.68 -0.79
CA ARG A 51 8.82 -0.48 -1.55
C ARG A 51 7.60 0.39 -1.88
N TRP A 52 6.56 -0.22 -2.45
CA TRP A 52 5.33 0.47 -2.79
C TRP A 52 4.64 1.06 -1.54
N TYR A 53 4.58 0.32 -0.44
CA TYR A 53 3.95 0.79 0.80
C TYR A 53 4.63 2.06 1.32
N ALA A 54 5.96 2.06 1.39
CA ALA A 54 6.74 3.24 1.81
C ALA A 54 6.54 4.43 0.87
N GLN A 55 6.46 4.18 -0.44
CA GLN A 55 6.21 5.21 -1.45
C GLN A 55 4.82 5.84 -1.29
N VAL A 56 3.78 5.05 -1.03
CA VAL A 56 2.42 5.56 -0.80
C VAL A 56 2.29 6.26 0.55
N GLU A 57 2.91 5.71 1.60
CA GLU A 57 2.94 6.28 2.95
C GLU A 57 3.53 7.69 2.98
N ALA A 58 4.57 7.94 2.17
CA ALA A 58 5.24 9.24 2.08
C ALA A 58 4.39 10.37 1.47
N ARG A 59 3.18 10.08 0.95
CA ARG A 59 2.36 11.08 0.25
C ARG A 59 1.71 12.07 1.23
N PRO A 60 1.91 13.39 1.07
CA PRO A 60 1.30 14.39 1.96
C PRO A 60 -0.24 14.34 1.99
N ALA A 61 -0.87 13.95 0.87
CA ALA A 61 -2.32 13.81 0.80
C ALA A 61 -2.85 12.66 1.67
N LEU A 62 -2.08 11.57 1.81
CA LEU A 62 -2.45 10.45 2.67
C LEU A 62 -2.39 10.86 4.14
N ALA A 63 -1.32 11.54 4.56
CA ALA A 63 -1.20 12.05 5.92
C ALA A 63 -2.39 12.96 6.30
N ARG A 64 -2.80 13.86 5.39
CA ARG A 64 -4.01 14.68 5.59
C ARG A 64 -5.29 13.86 5.67
N GLY A 65 -5.43 12.83 4.85
CA GLY A 65 -6.59 11.94 4.84
C GLY A 65 -6.73 11.14 6.14
N LEU A 66 -5.61 10.64 6.68
CA LEU A 66 -5.59 9.87 7.93
C LEU A 66 -5.97 10.72 9.15
N THR A 67 -5.72 12.03 9.12
CA THR A 67 -6.03 12.94 10.23
C THR A 67 -7.39 13.63 10.08
N VAL A 68 -8.16 13.37 9.03
CA VAL A 68 -9.37 14.17 8.73
C VAL A 68 -10.47 14.02 9.78
N PHE A 69 -10.52 12.87 10.46
CA PHE A 69 -11.46 12.57 11.55
C PHE A 69 -10.78 12.56 12.93
N ASP A 70 -9.52 13.01 13.01
CA ASP A 70 -8.81 13.14 14.28
C ASP A 70 -9.46 14.29 15.09
N PRO A 71 -10.03 14.03 16.28
CA PRO A 71 -10.88 14.98 17.00
C PRO A 71 -10.12 16.11 17.72
N ARG A 72 -8.91 16.46 17.27
CA ARG A 72 -8.12 17.56 17.86
C ARG A 72 -8.89 18.87 17.93
#